data_AF-A0A0P8CY20-F1
#
_entry.id   AF-A0A0P8CY20-F1
#
_cell.length_a   1.000
_cell.length_b   1.000
_cell.length_c   1.000
_cell.angle_alpha   90.00
_cell.angle_beta   90.00
_cell.angle_gamma   90.00
#
_symmetry.space_group_name_H-M   'P 1'
#
loop_
_entity.id
_entity.type
_entity.pdbx_description
1 polymer ?
#
loop_
_entity_poly.entity_id
_entity_poly.type
_entity_poly.pdbx_seq_one_letter_code
_entity_poly.pdbx_strand_id
1 'polypeptide(L)'
;MKLRNLLAFTAAPFALFAASPALADNHAAPETAKAAAATNGPALWKVADEDTTIYLFGTVHVLPEGIEWYDATIADALTGSDMIVTEIPMDKASEAELQQLTMSKGMLEQGTTLRSLLTPEQGSAYQAALAKLGAPPAAFDPFKPWLAGLTLSLLPLMQQGYSPESGVEKVLLSKVGDKPQGALETAEFQLGIFDGMTRKAQIAFMMEAIEGMDEVKPMLDRMVTEWAEG
;
A
#
# COMPACT_ATOMS: atom_id res chain seq x y z
N MET A 1 60.42 -27.58 -8.31
CA MET A 1 60.75 -29.00 -8.53
C MET A 1 59.62 -29.83 -7.92
N LYS A 2 58.49 -30.05 -8.60
CA LYS A 2 58.12 -31.20 -9.47
C LYS A 2 58.51 -32.58 -8.91
N LEU A 3 57.53 -33.37 -8.45
CA LEU A 3 57.15 -34.77 -8.85
C LEU A 3 56.25 -35.37 -7.74
N ARG A 4 54.94 -35.64 -7.94
CA ARG A 4 54.25 -36.76 -8.64
C ARG A 4 54.45 -38.16 -8.02
N ASN A 5 53.32 -38.67 -7.49
CA ASN A 5 52.73 -40.03 -7.50
C ASN A 5 53.61 -41.27 -7.27
N LEU A 6 53.09 -42.20 -6.45
CA LEU A 6 52.83 -43.58 -6.87
C LEU A 6 51.83 -44.32 -5.96
N LEU A 7 50.86 -44.97 -6.61
CA LEU A 7 49.89 -45.92 -6.06
C LEU A 7 50.56 -47.24 -5.65
N ALA A 8 49.96 -47.97 -4.71
CA ALA A 8 49.79 -49.42 -4.80
C ALA A 8 48.60 -49.92 -3.96
N PHE A 9 47.73 -50.68 -4.61
CA PHE A 9 46.56 -51.40 -4.10
C PHE A 9 46.93 -52.54 -3.15
N THR A 10 46.07 -52.84 -2.16
CA THR A 10 45.58 -54.21 -1.89
C THR A 10 44.21 -54.14 -1.19
N ALA A 11 43.32 -55.02 -1.62
CA ALA A 11 41.92 -55.10 -1.21
C ALA A 11 41.69 -56.27 -0.25
N ALA A 12 40.80 -56.11 0.73
CA ALA A 12 39.86 -57.14 1.18
C ALA A 12 38.75 -56.50 2.05
N PRO A 13 37.52 -57.06 2.05
CA PRO A 13 36.29 -56.32 2.30
C PRO A 13 35.76 -56.49 3.73
N PHE A 14 35.12 -55.45 4.27
CA PHE A 14 34.15 -55.59 5.35
C PHE A 14 32.83 -54.99 4.90
N ALA A 15 31.85 -55.87 4.72
CA ALA A 15 30.46 -55.54 4.45
C ALA A 15 29.69 -55.31 5.76
N LEU A 16 28.64 -54.48 5.64
CA LEU A 16 27.52 -54.24 6.57
C LEU A 16 27.86 -53.37 7.80
N PHE A 17 27.25 -52.21 8.04
CA PHE A 17 25.85 -51.82 7.85
C PHE A 17 25.72 -50.40 7.29
N ALA A 18 24.98 -50.25 6.19
CA ALA A 18 24.42 -48.97 5.77
C ALA A 18 23.08 -48.78 6.47
N ALA A 19 23.06 -47.98 7.54
CA ALA A 19 21.84 -47.33 7.98
C ALA A 19 21.77 -45.99 7.24
N SER A 20 21.01 -45.94 6.14
CA SER A 20 20.64 -44.68 5.52
C SER A 20 19.78 -43.89 6.53
N PRO A 21 20.00 -42.57 6.70
CA PRO A 21 18.99 -41.75 7.33
C PRO A 21 17.76 -41.80 6.43
N ALA A 22 16.62 -42.21 7.00
CA ALA A 22 15.33 -42.05 6.37
C ALA A 22 15.08 -40.53 6.25
N LEU A 23 15.41 -39.95 5.10
CA LEU A 23 14.86 -38.68 4.69
C LEU A 23 13.37 -38.94 4.45
N ALA A 24 12.55 -38.44 5.38
CA ALA A 24 11.12 -38.33 5.18
C ALA A 24 10.86 -37.25 4.12
N ASP A 25 11.04 -37.61 2.85
CA ASP A 25 10.58 -36.81 1.72
C ASP A 25 9.06 -36.98 1.60
N ASN A 26 8.33 -36.23 2.42
CA ASN A 26 6.89 -36.05 2.27
C ASN A 26 6.53 -34.56 2.16
N HIS A 27 7.39 -33.79 1.50
CA HIS A 27 6.94 -32.54 0.89
C HIS A 27 6.20 -32.91 -0.39
N ALA A 28 4.87 -32.91 -0.32
CA ALA A 28 4.04 -32.83 -1.52
C ALA A 28 4.64 -31.74 -2.42
N ALA A 29 4.98 -32.10 -3.66
CA ALA A 29 5.37 -31.11 -4.65
C ALA A 29 4.26 -30.05 -4.69
N PRO A 30 4.57 -28.74 -4.73
CA PRO A 30 3.54 -27.75 -4.93
C PRO A 30 2.84 -28.13 -6.23
N GLU A 31 1.56 -28.47 -6.16
CA GLU A 31 0.73 -28.54 -7.36
C GLU A 31 0.89 -27.20 -8.05
N THR A 32 1.49 -27.21 -9.23
CA THR A 32 1.51 -26.04 -10.10
C THR A 32 0.07 -25.70 -10.37
N ALA A 33 -0.42 -24.67 -9.66
CA ALA A 33 -1.75 -24.13 -9.89
C ALA A 33 -1.91 -23.92 -11.39
N LYS A 34 -2.85 -24.66 -11.99
CA LYS A 34 -3.24 -24.45 -13.38
C LYS A 34 -3.56 -22.96 -13.51
N ALA A 35 -2.85 -22.26 -14.41
CA ALA A 35 -3.10 -20.84 -14.65
C ALA A 35 -4.60 -20.62 -14.75
N ALA A 36 -5.15 -19.84 -13.82
CA ALA A 36 -6.56 -19.51 -13.80
C ALA A 36 -6.91 -18.92 -15.17
N ALA A 37 -8.08 -19.28 -15.70
CA ALA A 37 -8.60 -18.61 -16.89
C ALA A 37 -8.55 -17.09 -16.62
N ALA A 38 -8.15 -16.30 -17.62
CA ALA A 38 -8.07 -14.85 -17.51
C ALA A 38 -9.36 -14.31 -16.89
N THR A 39 -9.26 -13.85 -15.65
CA THR A 39 -10.34 -13.17 -14.96
C THR A 39 -10.43 -11.77 -15.56
N ASN A 40 -11.63 -11.32 -15.89
CA ASN A 40 -11.83 -9.90 -16.19
C ASN A 40 -11.98 -9.19 -14.85
N GLY A 41 -10.99 -8.42 -14.42
CA GLY A 41 -11.04 -7.65 -13.17
C GLY A 41 -9.84 -7.87 -12.26
N PRO A 42 -9.72 -7.06 -11.20
CA PRO A 42 -8.55 -7.10 -10.32
C PRO A 42 -8.34 -8.44 -9.61
N ALA A 43 -7.08 -8.73 -9.30
CA ALA A 43 -6.70 -9.93 -8.56
C ALA A 43 -7.35 -9.98 -7.17
N LEU A 44 -8.07 -11.06 -6.90
CA LEU A 44 -8.62 -11.41 -5.58
C LEU A 44 -7.97 -12.69 -5.08
N TRP A 45 -7.20 -12.57 -3.98
CA TRP A 45 -6.51 -13.71 -3.40
C TRP A 45 -7.43 -14.42 -2.41
N LYS A 46 -7.53 -15.75 -2.51
CA LYS A 46 -8.30 -16.59 -1.59
C LYS A 46 -7.36 -17.52 -0.82
N VAL A 47 -7.44 -17.49 0.49
CA VAL A 47 -6.82 -18.46 1.40
C VAL A 47 -7.94 -19.17 2.14
N ALA A 48 -8.01 -20.50 2.08
CA ALA A 48 -9.09 -21.25 2.70
C ALA A 48 -8.63 -22.59 3.24
N ASP A 49 -9.27 -23.04 4.31
CA ASP A 49 -9.18 -24.39 4.89
C ASP A 49 -10.59 -24.99 5.09
N GLU A 50 -10.76 -25.90 6.05
CA GLU A 50 -12.02 -26.63 6.26
C GLU A 50 -13.18 -25.74 6.72
N ASP A 51 -12.91 -24.70 7.50
CA ASP A 51 -13.95 -23.87 8.14
C ASP A 51 -13.76 -22.36 7.92
N THR A 52 -12.61 -21.95 7.39
CA THR A 52 -12.24 -20.54 7.24
C THR A 52 -11.93 -20.21 5.79
N THR A 53 -12.46 -19.09 5.31
CA THR A 53 -12.05 -18.49 4.03
C THR A 53 -11.71 -17.03 4.25
N ILE A 54 -10.51 -16.64 3.83
CA ILE A 54 -10.03 -15.26 3.82
C ILE A 54 -9.86 -14.83 2.38
N TYR A 55 -10.46 -13.69 2.05
CA TYR A 55 -10.22 -12.99 0.81
C TYR A 55 -9.30 -11.79 1.07
N LEU A 56 -8.19 -11.71 0.38
CA LEU A 56 -7.29 -10.55 0.38
C LEU A 56 -7.43 -9.82 -0.96
N PHE A 57 -7.89 -8.59 -0.87
CA PHE A 57 -8.18 -7.75 -2.03
C PHE A 57 -7.33 -6.49 -1.99
N GLY A 58 -6.53 -6.27 -3.04
CA GLY A 58 -5.75 -5.04 -3.19
C GLY A 58 -6.66 -3.90 -3.63
N THR A 59 -6.61 -2.79 -2.92
CA THR A 59 -7.48 -1.64 -3.14
C THR A 59 -6.73 -0.44 -3.71
N VAL A 60 -7.46 0.48 -4.33
CA VAL A 60 -6.96 1.78 -4.77
C VAL A 60 -7.84 2.85 -4.12
N HIS A 61 -7.25 3.67 -3.24
CA HIS A 61 -7.99 4.66 -2.44
C HIS A 61 -8.67 5.75 -3.26
N VAL A 62 -8.15 6.05 -4.44
CA VAL A 62 -8.74 7.02 -5.37
C VAL A 62 -8.80 6.41 -6.76
N LEU A 63 -9.97 6.44 -7.36
CA LEU A 63 -10.17 6.02 -8.74
C LEU A 63 -10.81 7.14 -9.56
N PRO A 64 -10.56 7.19 -10.87
CA PRO A 64 -11.45 7.91 -11.78
C PRO A 64 -12.84 7.29 -11.75
N GLU A 65 -13.85 8.07 -12.10
CA GLU A 65 -15.19 7.50 -12.34
C GLU A 65 -15.19 6.57 -13.56
N GLY A 66 -16.02 5.54 -13.54
CA GLY A 66 -16.23 4.63 -14.68
C GLY A 66 -15.18 3.52 -14.84
N ILE A 67 -14.28 3.33 -13.87
CA ILE A 67 -13.45 2.12 -13.82
C ILE A 67 -14.32 0.94 -13.37
N GLU A 68 -14.57 0.01 -14.30
CA GLU A 68 -15.31 -1.22 -14.02
C GLU A 68 -14.37 -2.26 -13.39
N TRP A 69 -14.50 -2.45 -12.08
CA TRP A 69 -13.72 -3.44 -11.33
C TRP A 69 -14.57 -4.34 -10.44
N TYR A 70 -15.78 -3.92 -10.07
CA TYR A 70 -16.66 -4.67 -9.18
C TYR A 70 -17.48 -5.69 -9.98
N ASP A 71 -16.92 -6.89 -10.14
CA ASP A 71 -17.53 -7.99 -10.89
C ASP A 71 -18.29 -8.98 -9.98
N ALA A 72 -18.79 -10.07 -10.56
CA ALA A 72 -19.46 -11.13 -9.81
C ALA A 72 -18.52 -11.84 -8.82
N THR A 73 -17.23 -11.99 -9.17
CA THR A 73 -16.23 -12.64 -8.31
C THR A 73 -16.08 -11.89 -6.99
N ILE A 74 -15.90 -10.57 -7.07
CA ILE A 74 -15.76 -9.71 -5.89
C ILE A 74 -17.10 -9.58 -5.15
N ALA A 75 -18.22 -9.47 -5.88
CA ALA A 75 -19.54 -9.40 -5.27
C ALA A 75 -19.88 -10.66 -4.46
N ASP A 76 -19.57 -11.84 -4.99
CA ASP A 76 -19.79 -13.12 -4.32
C ASP A 76 -18.88 -13.27 -3.09
N ALA A 77 -17.61 -12.85 -3.19
CA ALA A 77 -16.69 -12.85 -2.05
C ALA A 77 -17.16 -11.91 -0.93
N LEU A 78 -17.59 -10.69 -1.26
CA LEU A 78 -18.11 -9.73 -0.29
C LEU A 78 -19.40 -10.23 0.36
N THR A 79 -20.32 -10.79 -0.43
CA THR A 79 -21.61 -11.30 0.05
C THR A 79 -21.43 -12.52 0.93
N GLY A 80 -20.55 -13.45 0.53
CA GLY A 80 -20.26 -14.69 1.24
C GLY A 80 -19.38 -14.54 2.49
N SER A 81 -18.70 -13.40 2.67
CA SER A 81 -17.88 -13.14 3.86
C SER A 81 -18.75 -12.71 5.05
N ASP A 82 -18.41 -13.19 6.25
CA ASP A 82 -19.14 -12.80 7.47
C ASP A 82 -18.84 -11.37 7.94
N MET A 83 -17.65 -10.85 7.59
CA MET A 83 -17.20 -9.50 7.94
C MET A 83 -16.28 -8.93 6.88
N ILE A 84 -16.07 -7.62 6.89
CA ILE A 84 -15.02 -6.93 6.14
C ILE A 84 -13.97 -6.38 7.11
N VAL A 85 -12.70 -6.44 6.73
CA VAL A 85 -11.60 -5.84 7.50
C VAL A 85 -10.88 -4.84 6.60
N THR A 86 -10.78 -3.59 7.04
CA THR A 86 -10.03 -2.52 6.36
C THR A 86 -8.72 -2.22 7.09
N GLU A 87 -7.88 -1.37 6.54
CA GLU A 87 -6.64 -0.96 7.23
C GLU A 87 -6.94 -0.22 8.53
N ILE A 88 -7.81 0.79 8.47
CA ILE A 88 -8.31 1.54 9.63
C ILE A 88 -9.84 1.52 9.66
N PRO A 89 -10.48 1.83 10.79
CA PRO A 89 -11.92 2.02 10.84
C PRO A 89 -12.38 3.14 9.89
N MET A 90 -13.44 2.90 9.12
CA MET A 90 -13.94 3.82 8.08
C MET A 90 -15.44 4.13 8.21
N ASP A 91 -16.02 3.90 9.39
CA ASP A 91 -17.37 4.41 9.69
C ASP A 91 -17.36 5.92 9.92
N LYS A 92 -18.54 6.55 9.95
CA LYS A 92 -18.67 8.01 10.07
C LYS A 92 -18.03 8.60 11.34
N ALA A 93 -18.06 7.88 12.46
CA ALA A 93 -17.45 8.35 13.70
C ALA A 93 -15.92 8.29 13.58
N SER A 94 -15.41 7.19 13.03
CA SER A 94 -13.98 6.99 12.77
C SER A 94 -13.42 8.00 11.75
N GLU A 95 -14.18 8.35 10.71
CA GLU A 95 -13.78 9.40 9.75
C GLU A 95 -13.67 10.79 10.41
N ALA A 96 -14.61 11.12 11.30
CA ALA A 96 -14.56 12.37 12.06
C ALA A 96 -13.36 12.40 13.01
N GLU A 97 -13.06 11.27 13.66
CA GLU A 97 -11.87 11.10 14.50
C GLU A 97 -10.57 11.26 13.70
N LEU A 98 -10.47 10.62 12.52
CA LEU A 98 -9.32 10.76 11.62
C LEU A 98 -9.10 12.23 11.23
N GLN A 99 -10.17 12.96 10.89
CA GLN A 99 -10.08 14.39 10.58
C GLN A 99 -9.57 15.20 11.78
N GLN A 100 -10.10 14.94 12.97
CA GLN A 100 -9.67 15.62 14.19
C GLN A 100 -8.19 15.33 14.52
N LEU A 101 -7.78 14.06 14.41
CA LEU A 101 -6.40 13.64 14.63
C LEU A 101 -5.47 14.30 13.62
N THR A 102 -5.85 14.33 12.35
CA THR A 102 -5.10 15.00 11.28
C THR A 102 -4.87 16.47 11.61
N MET A 103 -5.90 17.19 12.04
CA MET A 103 -5.76 18.59 12.45
C MET A 103 -4.94 18.76 13.73
N SER A 104 -5.08 17.86 14.71
CA SER A 104 -4.32 17.97 15.95
C SER A 104 -2.81 17.68 15.77
N LYS A 105 -2.47 16.73 14.91
CA LYS A 105 -1.10 16.26 14.68
C LYS A 105 -0.43 16.98 13.53
N GLY A 106 -1.18 17.39 12.52
CA GLY A 106 -0.65 17.92 11.26
C GLY A 106 -0.38 19.41 11.26
N MET A 107 -0.71 20.14 12.33
CA MET A 107 -0.51 21.59 12.40
C MET A 107 0.81 21.95 13.07
N LEU A 108 1.45 23.02 12.61
CA LEU A 108 2.62 23.63 13.23
C LEU A 108 2.22 24.43 14.46
N GLU A 109 3.18 24.55 15.39
CA GLU A 109 3.05 25.44 16.53
C GLU A 109 3.00 26.90 16.09
N GLN A 110 2.33 27.74 16.89
CA GLN A 110 2.24 29.17 16.61
C GLN A 110 3.64 29.79 16.50
N GLY A 111 3.81 30.69 15.52
CA GLY A 111 5.08 31.37 15.27
C GLY A 111 6.03 30.62 14.33
N THR A 112 5.73 29.37 13.95
CA THR A 112 6.44 28.65 12.89
C THR A 112 5.54 28.52 11.67
N THR A 113 6.10 28.72 10.48
CA THR A 113 5.40 28.44 9.22
C THR A 113 6.15 27.38 8.43
N LEU A 114 5.44 26.61 7.61
CA LEU A 114 6.05 25.62 6.72
C LEU A 114 7.20 26.24 5.91
N ARG A 115 6.96 27.41 5.29
CA ARG A 115 7.96 28.12 4.48
C ARG A 115 9.20 28.53 5.27
N SER A 116 9.07 28.83 6.57
CA SER A 116 10.22 29.18 7.42
C SER A 116 11.17 28.00 7.69
N LEU A 117 10.73 26.77 7.41
CA LEU A 117 11.49 25.54 7.61
C LEU A 117 12.32 25.13 6.39
N LEU A 118 12.11 25.78 5.24
CA LEU A 118 12.68 25.40 3.95
C LEU A 118 13.98 26.18 3.66
N THR A 119 14.91 25.53 2.96
CA THR A 119 16.02 26.26 2.32
C THR A 119 15.49 27.16 1.19
N PRO A 120 16.27 28.15 0.72
CA PRO A 120 15.85 28.97 -0.43
C PRO A 120 15.48 28.16 -1.67
N GLU A 121 16.21 27.08 -1.95
CA GLU A 121 15.97 26.18 -3.08
C GLU A 121 14.65 25.41 -2.91
N GLN A 122 14.44 24.81 -1.74
CA GLN A 122 13.19 24.10 -1.40
C GLN A 122 11.99 25.05 -1.43
N GLY A 123 12.15 26.26 -0.90
CA GLY A 123 11.11 27.29 -0.91
C GLY A 123 10.73 27.73 -2.32
N SER A 124 11.68 27.74 -3.26
CA SER A 124 11.42 28.06 -4.67
C SER A 124 10.65 26.93 -5.35
N ALA A 125 11.04 25.66 -5.13
CA ALA A 125 10.34 24.50 -5.65
C ALA A 125 8.90 24.38 -5.10
N TYR A 126 8.72 24.59 -3.80
CA TYR A 126 7.41 24.62 -3.15
C TYR A 126 6.50 25.71 -3.72
N GLN A 127 7.01 26.93 -3.96
CA GLN A 127 6.23 28.01 -4.57
C GLN A 127 5.81 27.68 -6.00
N ALA A 128 6.72 27.10 -6.79
CA ALA A 128 6.41 26.67 -8.15
C ALA A 128 5.32 25.58 -8.16
N ALA A 129 5.39 24.62 -7.24
CA ALA A 129 4.40 23.56 -7.08
C ALA A 129 3.01 24.13 -6.74
N LEU A 130 2.91 25.05 -5.77
CA LEU A 130 1.63 25.68 -5.44
C LEU A 130 1.08 26.54 -6.57
N ALA A 131 1.94 27.21 -7.33
CA ALA A 131 1.51 27.96 -8.50
C ALA A 131 0.85 27.05 -9.56
N LYS A 132 1.39 25.85 -9.80
CA LYS A 132 0.76 24.85 -10.68
C LYS A 132 -0.64 24.44 -10.19
N LEU A 133 -0.82 24.34 -8.88
CA LEU A 133 -2.08 23.98 -8.23
C LEU A 133 -3.06 25.16 -8.08
N GLY A 134 -2.66 26.37 -8.48
CA GLY A 134 -3.46 27.59 -8.30
C GLY A 134 -3.58 28.05 -6.84
N ALA A 135 -2.70 27.56 -5.95
CA ALA A 135 -2.71 27.87 -4.52
C ALA A 135 -1.74 29.01 -4.17
N PRO A 136 -2.09 29.89 -3.21
CA PRO A 136 -1.16 30.92 -2.74
C PRO A 136 -0.01 30.27 -1.95
N PRO A 137 1.22 30.83 -1.98
CA PRO A 137 2.38 30.29 -1.27
C PRO A 137 2.15 30.02 0.23
N ALA A 138 1.28 30.80 0.87
CA ALA A 138 0.97 30.68 2.30
C ALA A 138 -0.10 29.61 2.63
N ALA A 139 -0.67 28.92 1.63
CA ALA A 139 -1.79 27.99 1.81
C ALA A 139 -1.50 26.90 2.86
N PHE A 140 -0.27 26.38 2.87
CA PHE A 140 0.16 25.33 3.79
C PHE A 140 1.10 25.83 4.90
N ASP A 141 1.20 27.15 5.11
CA ASP A 141 2.00 27.70 6.22
C ASP A 141 1.66 27.10 7.59
N PRO A 142 0.39 26.82 7.92
CA PRO A 142 0.05 26.20 9.20
C PRO A 142 0.38 24.71 9.28
N PHE A 143 0.70 24.03 8.17
CA PHE A 143 0.84 22.58 8.14
C PHE A 143 2.26 22.14 8.46
N LYS A 144 2.41 21.02 9.16
CA LYS A 144 3.67 20.28 9.19
C LYS A 144 3.98 19.77 7.78
N PRO A 145 5.26 19.61 7.41
CA PRO A 145 5.64 19.17 6.07
C PRO A 145 5.06 17.81 5.68
N TRP A 146 4.84 16.88 6.61
CA TRP A 146 4.22 15.59 6.25
C TRP A 146 2.78 15.74 5.76
N LEU A 147 1.98 16.62 6.40
CA LEU A 147 0.60 16.86 6.00
C LEU A 147 0.56 17.61 4.67
N ALA A 148 1.45 18.59 4.49
CA ALA A 148 1.63 19.26 3.20
C ALA A 148 2.02 18.26 2.11
N GLY A 149 2.93 17.32 2.40
CA GLY A 149 3.34 16.24 1.49
C GLY A 149 2.16 15.37 1.05
N LEU A 150 1.38 14.83 1.99
CA LEU A 150 0.19 14.04 1.68
C LEU A 150 -0.82 14.83 0.82
N THR A 151 -1.04 16.10 1.18
CA THR A 151 -1.95 16.98 0.43
C THR A 151 -1.44 17.20 -0.99
N LEU A 152 -0.14 17.43 -1.17
CA LEU A 152 0.51 17.65 -2.47
C LEU A 152 0.57 16.39 -3.32
N SER A 153 0.55 15.19 -2.72
CA SER A 153 0.43 13.92 -3.45
C SER A 153 -0.99 13.66 -3.96
N LEU A 154 -2.02 14.10 -3.24
CA LEU A 154 -3.41 13.79 -3.55
C LEU A 154 -4.11 14.85 -4.41
N LEU A 155 -3.90 16.14 -4.11
CA LEU A 155 -4.60 17.25 -4.75
C LEU A 155 -4.45 17.27 -6.29
N PRO A 156 -3.25 17.00 -6.87
CA PRO A 156 -3.11 16.95 -8.32
C PRO A 156 -3.96 15.85 -8.97
N LEU A 157 -4.14 14.70 -8.31
CA LEU A 157 -4.97 13.60 -8.80
C LEU A 157 -6.45 14.02 -8.80
N MET A 158 -6.90 14.67 -7.73
CA MET A 158 -8.27 15.16 -7.61
C MET A 158 -8.61 16.21 -8.68
N GLN A 159 -7.70 17.14 -8.96
CA GLN A 159 -7.86 18.12 -10.05
C GLN A 159 -7.93 17.47 -11.43
N GLN A 160 -7.48 16.23 -11.56
CA GLN A 160 -7.40 15.48 -12.81
C GLN A 160 -8.38 14.30 -12.87
N GLY A 161 -9.44 14.33 -12.05
CA GLY A 161 -10.59 13.43 -12.19
C GLY A 161 -10.59 12.18 -11.30
N TYR A 162 -9.57 12.01 -10.45
CA TYR A 162 -9.60 10.97 -9.42
C TYR A 162 -10.46 11.42 -8.23
N SER A 163 -11.13 10.47 -7.57
CA SER A 163 -11.99 10.75 -6.42
C SER A 163 -11.81 9.70 -5.32
N PRO A 164 -11.64 10.11 -4.05
CA PRO A 164 -11.74 9.21 -2.90
C PRO A 164 -13.11 8.54 -2.76
N GLU A 165 -14.18 9.19 -3.21
CA GLU A 165 -15.53 8.60 -3.17
C GLU A 165 -15.68 7.43 -4.15
N SER A 166 -14.86 7.41 -5.22
CA SER A 166 -14.75 6.28 -6.14
C SER A 166 -13.73 5.23 -5.66
N GLY A 167 -13.06 5.47 -4.52
CA GLY A 167 -12.09 4.56 -3.93
C GLY A 167 -12.70 3.19 -3.63
N VAL A 168 -11.91 2.14 -3.80
CA VAL A 168 -12.37 0.76 -3.71
C VAL A 168 -13.00 0.45 -2.35
N GLU A 169 -12.38 0.91 -1.25
CA GLU A 169 -12.88 0.70 0.11
C GLU A 169 -14.24 1.37 0.32
N LYS A 170 -14.40 2.62 -0.12
CA LYS A 170 -15.67 3.36 -0.01
C LYS A 170 -16.80 2.62 -0.72
N VAL A 171 -16.53 2.11 -1.93
CA VAL A 171 -17.50 1.34 -2.70
C VAL A 171 -17.84 0.02 -2.00
N LEU A 172 -16.86 -0.74 -1.51
CA LEU A 172 -17.10 -2.00 -0.79
C LEU A 172 -17.93 -1.76 0.48
N LEU A 173 -17.56 -0.77 1.29
CA LEU A 173 -18.27 -0.41 2.51
C LEU A 173 -19.71 0.06 2.24
N SER A 174 -19.96 0.71 1.10
CA SER A 174 -21.33 1.07 0.69
C SER A 174 -22.22 -0.15 0.36
N LYS A 175 -21.61 -1.31 0.08
CA LYS A 175 -22.28 -2.56 -0.32
C LYS A 175 -22.31 -3.62 0.78
N VAL A 176 -21.57 -3.41 1.87
CA VAL A 176 -21.37 -4.43 2.92
C VAL A 176 -22.62 -4.64 3.80
N GLY A 177 -23.55 -3.67 3.82
CA GLY A 177 -24.75 -3.71 4.65
C GLY A 177 -24.42 -3.63 6.14
N ASP A 178 -25.09 -4.45 6.95
CA ASP A 178 -24.92 -4.48 8.42
C ASP A 178 -23.85 -5.48 8.89
N LYS A 179 -23.03 -6.04 7.98
CA LYS A 179 -21.97 -6.98 8.38
C LYS A 179 -20.99 -6.27 9.32
N PRO A 180 -20.44 -6.99 10.32
CA PRO A 180 -19.36 -6.47 11.14
C PRO A 180 -18.20 -5.93 10.30
N GLN A 181 -17.65 -4.80 10.75
CA GLN A 181 -16.48 -4.16 10.15
C GLN A 181 -15.34 -4.21 11.17
N GLY A 182 -14.21 -4.77 10.76
CA GLY A 182 -12.97 -4.78 11.53
C GLY A 182 -11.93 -3.85 10.91
N ALA A 183 -10.85 -3.62 11.65
CA ALA A 183 -9.70 -2.89 11.16
C ALA A 183 -8.39 -3.55 11.64
N LEU A 184 -7.33 -3.43 10.85
CA LEU A 184 -5.99 -3.92 11.20
C LEU A 184 -5.23 -2.95 12.10
N GLU A 185 -5.48 -1.65 11.94
CA GLU A 185 -4.76 -0.55 12.55
C GLU A 185 -5.71 0.51 13.11
N THR A 186 -5.14 1.56 13.71
CA THR A 186 -5.88 2.73 14.20
C THR A 186 -5.48 3.97 13.39
N ALA A 187 -6.36 4.97 13.33
CA ALA A 187 -6.04 6.25 12.71
C ALA A 187 -4.81 6.91 13.38
N GLU A 188 -4.68 6.79 14.69
CA GLU A 188 -3.53 7.29 15.45
C GLU A 188 -2.22 6.61 15.03
N PHE A 189 -2.25 5.30 14.81
CA PHE A 189 -1.09 4.55 14.36
C PHE A 189 -0.64 5.04 12.98
N GLN A 190 -1.56 5.09 12.00
CA GLN A 190 -1.23 5.53 10.64
C GLN A 190 -0.70 6.96 10.60
N LEU A 191 -1.39 7.91 11.23
CA LEU A 191 -0.92 9.30 11.28
C LEU A 191 0.37 9.44 12.10
N GLY A 192 0.56 8.59 13.10
CA GLY A 192 1.76 8.53 13.93
C GLY A 192 3.02 8.17 13.14
N ILE A 193 2.90 7.39 12.06
CA ILE A 193 4.03 7.08 11.16
C ILE A 193 4.60 8.36 10.56
N PHE A 194 3.73 9.25 10.06
CA PHE A 194 4.12 10.52 9.45
C PHE A 194 4.54 11.56 10.48
N ASP A 195 3.74 11.73 11.53
CA ASP A 195 4.01 12.72 12.56
C ASP A 195 5.28 12.40 13.36
N GLY A 196 5.58 11.11 13.55
CA GLY A 196 6.77 10.62 14.23
C GLY A 196 8.07 10.76 13.43
N MET A 197 8.01 11.09 12.14
CA MET A 197 9.20 11.34 11.32
C MET A 197 9.98 12.56 11.86
N THR A 198 11.31 12.53 11.74
CA THR A 198 12.13 13.73 11.99
C THR A 198 11.69 14.86 11.06
N ARG A 199 11.85 16.13 11.49
CA ARG A 199 11.49 17.28 10.64
C ARG A 199 12.13 17.21 9.25
N LYS A 200 13.41 16.81 9.19
CA LYS A 200 14.14 16.65 7.93
C LYS A 200 13.48 15.60 7.03
N ALA A 201 13.04 14.47 7.58
CA ALA A 201 12.35 13.43 6.84
C ALA A 201 10.96 13.89 6.35
N GLN A 202 10.21 14.62 7.17
CA GLN A 202 8.94 15.21 6.74
C GLN A 202 9.12 16.19 5.56
N ILE A 203 10.15 17.03 5.61
CA ILE A 203 10.48 17.95 4.50
C ILE A 203 10.89 17.14 3.27
N ALA A 204 11.74 16.13 3.41
CA ALA A 204 12.13 15.28 2.29
C ALA A 204 10.94 14.59 1.63
N PHE A 205 10.02 14.04 2.42
CA PHE A 205 8.76 13.45 1.93
C PHE A 205 7.90 14.48 1.16
N MET A 206 7.77 15.70 1.67
CA MET A 206 7.07 16.77 0.97
C MET A 206 7.76 17.16 -0.35
N MET A 207 9.09 17.21 -0.37
CA MET A 207 9.85 17.54 -1.57
C MET A 207 9.72 16.45 -2.64
N GLU A 208 9.70 15.18 -2.25
CA GLU A 208 9.42 14.06 -3.16
C GLU A 208 8.04 14.21 -3.81
N ALA A 209 7.00 14.56 -3.03
CA ALA A 209 5.67 14.83 -3.56
C ALA A 209 5.65 16.01 -4.56
N ILE A 210 6.47 17.04 -4.31
CA ILE A 210 6.63 18.19 -5.22
C ILE A 210 7.34 17.78 -6.51
N GLU A 211 8.41 17.00 -6.41
CA GLU A 211 9.21 16.54 -7.55
C GLU A 211 8.41 15.57 -8.43
N GLY A 212 7.62 14.68 -7.83
CA GLY A 212 6.76 13.71 -8.53
C GLY A 212 5.41 14.24 -9.01
N MET A 213 5.10 15.53 -8.79
CA MET A 213 3.76 16.09 -9.03
C MET A 213 3.25 15.91 -10.46
N ASP A 214 4.12 16.02 -11.46
CA ASP A 214 3.73 15.89 -12.88
C ASP A 214 3.60 14.40 -13.30
N GLU A 215 4.25 13.49 -12.56
CA GLU A 215 4.31 12.06 -12.87
C GLU A 215 3.26 11.23 -12.11
N VAL A 216 2.74 11.74 -10.99
CA VAL A 216 1.86 10.97 -10.09
C VAL A 216 0.61 10.44 -10.80
N LYS A 217 -0.02 11.24 -11.67
CA LYS A 217 -1.20 10.81 -12.43
C LYS A 217 -0.85 9.74 -13.47
N PRO A 218 0.04 9.98 -14.45
CA PRO A 218 0.35 8.95 -15.45
C PRO A 218 0.92 7.67 -14.82
N MET A 219 1.59 7.76 -13.67
CA MET A 219 1.97 6.59 -12.89
C MET A 219 0.74 5.85 -12.34
N LEU A 220 -0.17 6.55 -11.67
CA LEU A 220 -1.37 5.94 -11.10
C LEU A 220 -2.32 5.40 -12.18
N ASP A 221 -2.45 6.08 -13.33
CA ASP A 221 -3.23 5.60 -14.47
C ASP A 221 -2.74 4.21 -14.91
N ARG A 222 -1.41 4.03 -15.05
CA ARG A 222 -0.82 2.73 -15.37
C ARG A 222 -1.11 1.70 -14.28
N MET A 223 -0.93 2.06 -13.01
CA MET A 223 -1.22 1.16 -11.90
C MET A 223 -2.68 0.73 -11.88
N VAL A 224 -3.62 1.64 -12.13
CA VAL A 224 -5.06 1.35 -12.19
C VAL A 224 -5.39 0.46 -13.37
N THR A 225 -4.76 0.65 -14.53
CA THR A 225 -4.92 -0.26 -15.68
C THR A 225 -4.47 -1.67 -15.34
N GLU A 226 -3.24 -1.84 -14.85
CA GLU A 226 -2.72 -3.16 -14.48
C GLU A 226 -3.54 -3.80 -13.35
N TRP A 227 -3.91 -3.01 -12.34
CA TRP A 227 -4.77 -3.46 -11.25
C TRP A 227 -6.15 -3.90 -11.74
N ALA A 228 -6.78 -3.19 -12.68
CA ALA A 228 -8.09 -3.55 -13.22
C ALA A 228 -8.05 -4.79 -14.12
N GLU A 229 -6.90 -5.09 -14.73
CA GLU A 229 -6.70 -6.25 -15.61
C GLU A 229 -6.36 -7.54 -14.86
N GLY A 230 -5.69 -7.43 -13.69
CA GLY A 230 -5.40 -8.56 -12.78
C GLY A 230 -4.03 -9.20 -12.96
#